data_AF-A0A6I4NR44-F1
#
_entry.id   AF-A0A6I4NR44-F1
#
_cell.length_a   1.000
_cell.length_b   1.000
_cell.length_c   1.000
_cell.angle_alpha   90.00
_cell.angle_beta   90.00
_cell.angle_gamma   90.00
#
_symmetry.space_group_name_H-M   'P 1'
#
loop_
_entity.id
_entity.type
_entity.pdbx_description
1 polymer ?
#
loop_
_entity_poly.entity_id
_entity_poly.type
_entity_poly.pdbx_seq_one_letter_code
_entity_poly.pdbx_strand_id
1 'polypeptide(L)'
;MDAKKPIRNKAVEEDSNKSRRDFIKKSGLFTALAFTPPSLVLATDNKWEEKIAEYLETVPLSIEVNGVKHNLNVEPRTTLLDLLREQLLLTGTKKGCDHGQCGACTVHVNGTRILSCLSLASMQQNAQVTTIEGLSKGKKLHPMQEAFIKNDGFQCGYCTPGQIMSGIACIKEGHANSREEIREYMSGNICRCGAYHNIVDAITEVKEGGMPL
;
A
#
# COMPACT_ATOMS: atom_id res chain seq x y z
N MET A 1 21.19 25.10 79.58
CA MET A 1 21.98 23.95 79.08
C MET A 1 22.07 24.12 77.58
N ASP A 2 23.02 24.96 77.16
CA ASP A 2 23.05 25.51 75.82
C ASP A 2 23.99 24.70 74.94
N ALA A 3 23.39 23.83 74.11
CA ALA A 3 24.13 22.98 73.19
C ALA A 3 24.43 23.71 71.88
N LYS A 4 25.73 23.88 71.60
CA LYS A 4 26.28 24.57 70.43
C LYS A 4 25.92 23.88 69.10
N LYS A 5 25.54 24.67 68.08
CA LYS A 5 25.85 24.39 66.65
C LYS A 5 27.37 24.48 66.46
N PRO A 6 28.04 23.70 65.57
CA PRO A 6 27.81 23.69 64.11
C PRO A 6 27.85 22.24 63.55
N ILE A 7 28.04 21.87 62.28
CA ILE A 7 28.30 22.54 60.97
C ILE A 7 27.29 21.96 59.94
N ARG A 8 27.00 22.66 58.83
CA ARG A 8 26.31 22.09 57.65
C ARG A 8 27.28 22.02 56.46
N ASN A 9 27.84 20.84 56.18
CA ASN A 9 28.71 20.65 55.01
C ASN A 9 27.90 20.70 53.71
N LYS A 10 28.51 21.28 52.67
CA LYS A 10 27.94 21.40 51.32
C LYS A 10 28.06 20.07 50.56
N ALA A 11 27.18 19.89 49.59
CA ALA A 11 27.12 18.75 48.69
C ALA A 11 28.38 18.59 47.81
N VAL A 12 28.71 17.32 47.53
CA VAL A 12 29.30 16.88 46.25
C VAL A 12 28.70 15.51 45.95
N GLU A 13 27.87 15.41 44.90
CA GLU A 13 27.63 14.17 44.16
C GLU A 13 28.11 14.42 42.72
N GLU A 14 28.99 13.56 42.21
CA GLU A 14 29.65 13.75 40.92
C GLU A 14 28.80 13.22 39.74
N ASP A 15 28.45 14.12 38.82
CA ASP A 15 27.76 13.81 37.56
C ASP A 15 28.72 13.18 36.54
N SER A 16 28.93 11.87 36.67
CA SER A 16 29.84 11.09 35.82
C SER A 16 29.35 10.81 34.39
N ASN A 17 28.14 11.26 34.01
CA ASN A 17 27.48 10.81 32.77
C ASN A 17 27.62 11.77 31.56
N LYS A 18 28.17 12.98 31.76
CA LYS A 18 28.32 13.97 30.67
C LYS A 18 29.55 13.77 29.76
N SER A 19 30.64 13.20 30.27
CA SER A 19 31.94 13.18 29.56
C SER A 19 31.98 12.28 28.32
N ARG A 20 31.50 11.04 28.43
CA ARG A 20 31.65 10.02 27.36
C ARG A 20 30.86 10.32 26.10
N ARG A 21 29.60 10.76 26.23
CA ARG A 21 28.72 11.05 25.08
C ARG A 21 29.20 12.25 24.29
N ASP A 22 29.69 13.29 24.98
CA ASP A 22 30.25 14.48 24.33
C ASP A 22 31.62 14.22 23.70
N PHE A 23 32.45 13.36 24.30
CA PHE A 23 33.70 12.92 23.68
C PHE A 23 33.44 12.20 22.34
N ILE A 24 32.54 11.21 22.33
CA ILE A 24 32.19 10.45 21.11
C ILE A 24 31.59 11.37 20.03
N LYS A 25 30.70 12.29 20.40
CA LYS A 25 30.15 13.28 19.46
C LYS A 25 31.24 14.16 18.84
N LYS A 26 32.20 14.63 19.64
CA LYS A 26 33.27 15.53 19.16
C LYS A 26 34.30 14.77 18.31
N SER A 27 34.76 13.59 18.73
CA SER A 27 35.77 12.82 17.99
C SER A 27 35.26 12.23 16.67
N GLY A 28 33.97 11.88 16.60
CA GLY A 28 33.32 11.52 15.34
C GLY A 28 33.32 12.66 14.32
N LEU A 29 33.02 13.89 14.77
CA LEU A 29 32.94 15.07 13.90
C LEU A 29 34.30 15.45 13.29
N PHE A 30 35.38 15.43 14.10
CA PHE A 30 36.72 15.76 13.62
C PHE A 30 37.28 14.74 12.62
N THR A 31 36.98 13.45 12.79
CA THR A 31 37.42 12.41 11.87
C THR A 31 36.75 12.54 10.50
N ALA A 32 35.45 12.86 10.47
CA ALA A 32 34.71 13.06 9.21
C ALA A 32 35.25 14.24 8.38
N LEU A 33 35.58 15.37 9.03
CA LEU A 33 36.10 16.58 8.37
C LEU A 33 37.53 16.43 7.83
N ALA A 34 38.35 15.54 8.39
CA ALA A 34 39.75 15.38 7.99
C ALA A 34 39.95 14.60 6.68
N PHE A 35 38.96 13.79 6.27
CA PHE A 35 39.03 12.94 5.07
C PHE A 35 38.09 13.37 3.94
N THR A 36 37.23 14.38 4.15
CA THR A 36 36.39 14.97 3.10
C THR A 36 37.19 15.92 2.20
N PRO A 37 37.23 15.73 0.87
CA PRO A 37 37.83 16.69 -0.05
C PRO A 37 37.20 18.09 0.09
N PRO A 38 37.95 19.19 -0.12
CA PRO A 38 37.39 20.56 -0.03
C PRO A 38 36.21 20.80 -0.99
N SER A 39 36.16 20.09 -2.12
CA SER A 39 35.03 20.10 -3.06
C SER A 39 33.74 19.48 -2.50
N LEU A 40 33.83 18.58 -1.51
CA LEU A 40 32.66 18.06 -0.78
C LEU A 40 32.16 19.06 0.27
N VAL A 41 33.08 19.74 0.96
CA VAL A 41 32.75 20.75 1.99
C VAL A 41 32.03 21.96 1.40
N LEU A 42 32.31 22.30 0.14
CA LEU A 42 31.64 23.39 -0.59
C LEU A 42 30.35 22.97 -1.32
N ALA A 43 29.93 21.69 -1.23
CA ALA A 43 28.74 21.19 -1.91
C ALA A 43 27.44 21.34 -1.10
N THR A 44 27.55 21.59 0.21
CA THR A 44 26.46 21.51 1.22
C THR A 44 25.34 22.55 1.11
N ASP A 45 25.42 23.50 0.16
CA ASP A 45 24.43 24.56 -0.03
C ASP A 45 23.49 24.30 -1.23
N ASN A 46 23.56 23.10 -1.82
CA ASN A 46 22.81 22.74 -3.02
C ASN A 46 21.89 21.53 -2.76
N LYS A 47 20.66 21.58 -3.28
CA LYS A 47 19.59 20.55 -3.19
C LYS A 47 19.91 19.19 -3.85
N TRP A 48 21.19 18.89 -4.03
CA TRP A 48 21.70 17.65 -4.59
C TRP A 48 21.76 16.56 -3.51
N GLU A 49 22.00 16.90 -2.25
CA GLU A 49 21.93 15.91 -1.15
C GLU A 49 20.52 15.31 -1.03
N GLU A 50 19.47 16.13 -1.01
CA GLU A 50 18.07 15.67 -1.01
C GLU A 50 17.75 14.81 -2.23
N LYS A 51 18.14 15.23 -3.45
CA LYS A 51 17.89 14.47 -4.68
C LYS A 51 18.69 13.18 -4.78
N ILE A 52 19.90 13.13 -4.23
CA ILE A 52 20.72 11.92 -4.19
C ILE A 52 20.15 10.95 -3.14
N ALA A 53 19.70 11.45 -1.98
CA ALA A 53 18.98 10.64 -0.99
C ALA A 53 17.69 10.08 -1.59
N GLU A 54 16.83 10.91 -2.19
CA GLU A 54 15.60 10.49 -2.87
C GLU A 54 15.85 9.41 -3.92
N TYR A 55 16.90 9.56 -4.75
CA TYR A 55 17.28 8.54 -5.73
C TYR A 55 17.75 7.23 -5.08
N LEU A 56 18.61 7.31 -4.06
CA LEU A 56 19.13 6.14 -3.33
C LEU A 56 18.10 5.45 -2.45
N GLU A 57 17.05 6.16 -2.02
CA GLU A 57 15.95 5.65 -1.22
C GLU A 57 14.88 4.91 -2.05
N THR A 58 14.96 4.94 -3.39
CA THR A 58 14.06 4.20 -4.28
C THR A 58 14.61 2.84 -4.72
N VAL A 59 13.71 1.89 -4.97
CA VAL A 59 14.00 0.53 -5.45
C VAL A 59 13.49 0.39 -6.89
N PRO A 60 14.29 -0.15 -7.82
CA PRO A 60 13.83 -0.41 -9.19
C PRO A 60 12.80 -1.54 -9.21
N LEU A 61 11.70 -1.31 -9.93
CA LEU A 61 10.56 -2.22 -10.06
C LEU A 61 10.21 -2.42 -11.54
N SER A 62 10.23 -3.66 -11.99
CA SER A 62 9.65 -4.13 -13.26
C SER A 62 8.33 -4.81 -12.95
N ILE A 63 7.22 -4.34 -13.51
CA ILE A 63 5.88 -4.86 -13.23
C ILE A 63 5.01 -4.77 -14.49
N GLU A 64 4.12 -5.73 -14.71
CA GLU A 64 3.14 -5.67 -15.80
C GLU A 64 1.76 -5.34 -15.22
N VAL A 65 1.13 -4.25 -15.65
CA VAL A 65 -0.18 -3.81 -15.17
C VAL A 65 -1.14 -3.74 -16.34
N ASN A 66 -2.24 -4.50 -16.28
CA ASN A 66 -3.24 -4.59 -17.35
C ASN A 66 -2.65 -4.91 -18.74
N GLY A 67 -1.59 -5.73 -18.78
CA GLY A 67 -0.86 -6.10 -20.00
C GLY A 67 0.19 -5.08 -20.48
N VAL A 68 0.38 -3.97 -19.76
CA VAL A 68 1.39 -2.94 -20.05
C VAL A 68 2.57 -3.10 -19.11
N LYS A 69 3.79 -3.18 -19.66
CA LYS A 69 5.02 -3.28 -18.86
C LYS A 69 5.49 -1.91 -18.40
N HIS A 70 5.77 -1.79 -17.11
CA HIS A 70 6.28 -0.59 -16.46
C HIS A 70 7.64 -0.90 -15.82
N ASN A 71 8.62 -0.02 -16.05
CA ASN A 71 9.88 0.02 -15.31
C ASN A 71 9.91 1.33 -14.52
N LEU A 72 9.94 1.23 -13.20
CA LEU A 72 9.72 2.32 -12.26
C LEU A 72 10.81 2.31 -11.18
N ASN A 73 10.97 3.43 -10.47
CA ASN A 73 11.69 3.47 -9.21
C ASN A 73 10.66 3.88 -8.13
N VAL A 74 10.51 3.09 -7.07
CA VAL A 74 9.48 3.28 -6.05
C VAL A 74 10.09 3.36 -4.65
N GLU A 75 9.51 4.13 -3.75
CA GLU A 75 9.93 4.07 -2.34
C GLU A 75 9.62 2.67 -1.78
N PRO A 76 10.47 2.07 -0.93
CA PRO A 76 10.23 0.76 -0.32
C PRO A 76 8.88 0.63 0.40
N ARG A 77 8.36 1.75 0.93
CA ARG A 77 7.08 1.85 1.66
C ARG A 77 5.85 2.03 0.75
N THR A 78 6.02 2.30 -0.54
CA THR A 78 4.89 2.52 -1.46
C THR A 78 4.06 1.25 -1.54
N THR A 79 2.78 1.33 -1.16
CA THR A 79 1.84 0.22 -1.33
C THR A 79 1.55 -0.01 -2.81
N LEU A 80 1.16 -1.22 -3.20
CA LEU A 80 0.68 -1.48 -4.56
C LEU A 80 -0.53 -0.61 -4.89
N LEU A 81 -1.38 -0.31 -3.90
CA LEU A 81 -2.51 0.60 -4.05
C LEU A 81 -2.06 2.02 -4.46
N ASP A 82 -1.05 2.57 -3.80
CA ASP A 82 -0.55 3.92 -4.07
C ASP A 82 0.26 4.00 -5.37
N LEU A 83 1.01 2.94 -5.71
CA LEU A 83 1.64 2.80 -7.02
C LEU A 83 0.60 2.90 -8.15
N LEU A 84 -0.45 2.07 -8.09
CA LEU A 84 -1.49 2.01 -9.10
C LEU A 84 -2.21 3.35 -9.23
N ARG A 85 -2.61 3.95 -8.12
CA ARG A 85 -3.47 5.13 -8.11
C ARG A 85 -2.74 6.44 -8.38
N GLU A 86 -1.60 6.66 -7.73
CA GLU A 86 -0.99 7.98 -7.62
C GLU A 86 0.20 8.13 -8.57
N GLN A 87 0.91 7.04 -8.90
CA GLN A 87 2.00 7.05 -9.91
C GLN A 87 1.52 6.62 -11.30
N LEU A 88 0.73 5.55 -11.39
CA LEU A 88 0.20 5.03 -12.66
C LEU A 88 -1.17 5.61 -13.06
N LEU A 89 -1.79 6.41 -12.19
CA LEU A 89 -3.07 7.08 -12.40
C LEU A 89 -4.27 6.15 -12.69
N LEU A 90 -4.12 4.85 -12.36
CA LEU A 90 -5.18 3.84 -12.39
C LEU A 90 -6.04 3.95 -11.13
N THR A 91 -6.82 5.03 -11.09
CA THR A 91 -7.63 5.43 -9.93
C THR A 91 -8.86 4.55 -9.68
N GLY A 92 -9.12 3.54 -10.51
CA GLY A 92 -10.23 2.59 -10.40
C GLY A 92 -10.17 1.81 -9.09
N THR A 93 -9.01 1.29 -8.71
CA THR A 93 -8.78 0.69 -7.38
C THR A 93 -8.90 1.76 -6.27
N LYS A 94 -9.63 1.49 -5.19
CA LYS A 94 -9.98 2.52 -4.18
C LYS A 94 -9.32 2.33 -2.81
N LYS A 95 -8.90 3.43 -2.21
CA LYS A 95 -8.43 3.51 -0.82
C LYS A 95 -9.60 3.81 0.12
N GLY A 96 -10.26 2.77 0.63
CA GLY A 96 -11.41 2.90 1.54
C GLY A 96 -11.07 2.94 3.04
N CYS A 97 -9.96 2.32 3.46
CA CYS A 97 -9.56 2.21 4.87
C CYS A 97 -8.04 2.11 5.11
N ASP A 98 -7.25 1.84 4.06
CA ASP A 98 -5.80 1.59 4.07
C ASP A 98 -5.24 0.52 5.03
N HIS A 99 -6.12 -0.21 5.73
CA HIS A 99 -5.76 -1.20 6.76
C HIS A 99 -6.44 -2.55 6.55
N GLY A 100 -6.75 -2.90 5.29
CA GLY A 100 -7.29 -4.22 4.90
C GLY A 100 -8.75 -4.51 5.28
N GLN A 101 -9.48 -3.58 5.88
CA GLN A 101 -10.80 -3.82 6.47
C GLN A 101 -11.98 -3.85 5.48
N CYS A 102 -11.85 -3.26 4.29
CA CYS A 102 -13.02 -2.96 3.42
C CYS A 102 -13.07 -3.65 2.05
N GLY A 103 -11.99 -4.27 1.59
CA GLY A 103 -11.92 -4.89 0.26
C GLY A 103 -11.99 -3.95 -0.96
N ALA A 104 -12.22 -2.64 -0.79
CA ALA A 104 -12.33 -1.70 -1.93
C ALA A 104 -11.03 -1.56 -2.77
N CYS A 105 -9.92 -2.09 -2.26
CA CYS A 105 -8.61 -2.12 -2.89
C CYS A 105 -8.25 -3.48 -3.54
N THR A 106 -9.22 -4.40 -3.71
CA THR A 106 -8.94 -5.70 -4.35
C THR A 106 -8.42 -5.51 -5.78
N VAL A 107 -7.29 -6.15 -6.07
CA VAL A 107 -6.74 -6.36 -7.42
C VAL A 107 -6.36 -7.83 -7.57
N HIS A 108 -6.11 -8.29 -8.81
CA HIS A 108 -5.50 -9.61 -9.02
C HIS A 108 -4.01 -9.46 -9.25
N VAL A 109 -3.20 -10.29 -8.59
CA VAL A 109 -1.76 -10.43 -8.83
C VAL A 109 -1.48 -11.88 -9.22
N ASN A 110 -0.92 -12.09 -10.40
CA ASN A 110 -0.68 -13.40 -11.00
C ASN A 110 -1.94 -14.31 -11.00
N GLY A 111 -3.12 -13.70 -11.16
CA GLY A 111 -4.43 -14.36 -11.13
C GLY A 111 -5.11 -14.45 -9.75
N THR A 112 -4.38 -14.29 -8.65
CA THR A 112 -4.90 -14.38 -7.27
C THR A 112 -5.36 -13.02 -6.76
N ARG A 113 -6.52 -12.94 -6.09
CA ARG A 113 -6.96 -11.67 -5.47
C ARG A 113 -6.13 -11.31 -4.23
N ILE A 114 -5.75 -10.03 -4.10
CA ILE A 114 -5.10 -9.49 -2.90
C ILE A 114 -5.65 -8.11 -2.53
N LEU A 115 -5.42 -7.70 -1.27
CA LEU A 115 -5.67 -6.34 -0.78
C LEU A 115 -4.44 -5.46 -1.06
N SER A 116 -4.50 -4.62 -2.09
CA SER A 116 -3.33 -3.82 -2.53
C SER A 116 -2.82 -2.79 -1.51
N CYS A 117 -3.61 -2.41 -0.50
CA CYS A 117 -3.13 -1.56 0.62
C CYS A 117 -2.21 -2.30 1.60
N LEU A 118 -2.26 -3.63 1.67
CA LEU A 118 -1.43 -4.45 2.56
C LEU A 118 -0.28 -5.16 1.83
N SER A 119 0.06 -4.68 0.63
CA SER A 119 1.13 -5.24 -0.19
C SER A 119 2.03 -4.12 -0.70
N LEU A 120 3.34 -4.28 -0.61
CA LEU A 120 4.30 -3.29 -1.10
C LEU A 120 4.52 -3.45 -2.60
N ALA A 121 4.68 -2.32 -3.29
CA ALA A 121 5.03 -2.26 -4.71
C ALA A 121 6.34 -3.01 -5.01
N SER A 122 7.35 -2.82 -4.15
CA SER A 122 8.67 -3.47 -4.20
C SER A 122 8.62 -5.00 -4.14
N MET A 123 7.54 -5.60 -3.62
CA MET A 123 7.34 -7.04 -3.58
C MET A 123 6.75 -7.62 -4.89
N GLN A 124 6.33 -6.77 -5.84
CA GLN A 124 5.65 -7.17 -7.08
C GLN A 124 6.58 -7.30 -8.29
N GLN A 125 7.86 -7.59 -8.07
CA GLN A 125 8.85 -7.70 -9.12
C GLN A 125 8.49 -8.80 -10.13
N ASN A 126 8.38 -8.41 -11.39
CA ASN A 126 7.93 -9.21 -12.54
C ASN A 126 6.51 -9.80 -12.41
N ALA A 127 5.68 -9.29 -11.49
CA ALA A 127 4.30 -9.74 -11.34
C ALA A 127 3.39 -9.14 -12.42
N GLN A 128 2.31 -9.87 -12.73
CA GLN A 128 1.20 -9.40 -13.56
C GLN A 128 0.07 -8.93 -12.66
N VAL A 129 -0.31 -7.66 -12.74
CA VAL A 129 -1.39 -7.05 -11.96
C VAL A 129 -2.55 -6.70 -12.87
N THR A 130 -3.75 -7.18 -12.53
CA THR A 130 -5.00 -6.78 -13.18
C THR A 130 -5.81 -5.93 -12.22
N THR A 131 -6.22 -4.74 -12.67
CA THR A 131 -7.13 -3.83 -11.97
C THR A 131 -8.52 -3.83 -12.63
N ILE A 132 -9.48 -3.09 -12.07
CA ILE A 132 -10.83 -2.94 -12.62
C ILE A 132 -10.82 -2.41 -14.07
N GLU A 133 -9.85 -1.55 -14.42
CA GLU A 133 -9.64 -1.01 -15.76
C GLU A 133 -9.20 -2.09 -16.76
N GLY A 134 -8.43 -3.09 -16.32
CA GLY A 134 -7.91 -4.17 -17.17
C GLY A 134 -8.95 -5.22 -17.59
N LEU A 135 -10.15 -5.21 -17.01
CA LEU A 135 -11.19 -6.17 -17.34
C LEU A 135 -11.88 -5.88 -18.68
N SER A 136 -11.96 -4.61 -19.08
CA SER A 136 -12.69 -4.17 -20.27
C SER A 136 -11.81 -4.23 -21.52
N LYS A 137 -12.34 -4.71 -22.64
CA LYS A 137 -11.65 -4.72 -23.94
C LYS A 137 -12.17 -3.58 -24.82
N GLY A 138 -11.57 -2.40 -24.66
CA GLY A 138 -12.03 -1.17 -25.29
C GLY A 138 -13.42 -0.79 -24.80
N LYS A 139 -14.42 -0.78 -25.70
CA LYS A 139 -15.83 -0.51 -25.33
C LYS A 139 -16.57 -1.76 -24.84
N LYS A 140 -16.02 -2.97 -24.98
CA LYS A 140 -16.66 -4.19 -24.50
C LYS A 140 -16.37 -4.37 -23.02
N LEU A 141 -17.43 -4.35 -22.21
CA LEU A 141 -17.36 -4.64 -20.78
C LEU A 141 -17.08 -6.13 -20.55
N HIS A 142 -16.54 -6.42 -19.37
CA HIS A 142 -16.47 -7.77 -18.83
C HIS A 142 -17.87 -8.21 -18.38
N PRO A 143 -18.30 -9.48 -18.55
CA PRO A 143 -19.67 -9.87 -18.19
C PRO A 143 -20.01 -9.65 -16.71
N MET A 144 -19.01 -9.64 -15.80
CA MET A 144 -19.23 -9.23 -14.40
C MET A 144 -19.58 -7.74 -14.26
N GLN A 145 -18.99 -6.85 -15.07
CA GLN A 145 -19.37 -5.43 -15.08
C GLN A 145 -20.79 -5.27 -15.66
N GLU A 146 -21.13 -6.03 -16.71
CA GLU A 146 -22.47 -6.03 -17.32
C GLU A 146 -23.55 -6.52 -16.34
N ALA A 147 -23.29 -7.63 -15.63
CA ALA A 147 -24.19 -8.17 -14.62
C ALA A 147 -24.38 -7.23 -13.42
N PHE A 148 -23.33 -6.53 -12.98
CA PHE A 148 -23.43 -5.49 -11.94
C PHE A 148 -24.30 -4.31 -12.38
N ILE A 149 -24.28 -3.92 -13.66
CA ILE A 149 -25.19 -2.89 -14.20
C ILE A 149 -26.62 -3.42 -14.25
N LYS A 150 -26.82 -4.62 -14.81
CA LYS A 150 -28.14 -5.21 -15.02
C LYS A 150 -28.90 -5.47 -13.72
N ASN A 151 -28.21 -5.92 -12.67
CA ASN A 151 -28.80 -6.28 -11.38
C ASN A 151 -28.77 -5.12 -10.36
N ASP A 152 -28.35 -3.91 -10.74
CA ASP A 152 -28.15 -2.77 -9.84
C ASP A 152 -27.22 -3.12 -8.64
N GLY A 153 -26.11 -3.80 -8.95
CA GLY A 153 -25.11 -4.31 -8.00
C GLY A 153 -24.24 -3.22 -7.33
N PHE A 154 -24.66 -1.97 -7.38
CA PHE A 154 -23.95 -0.83 -6.79
C PHE A 154 -24.88 0.37 -6.60
N GLN A 155 -24.45 1.35 -5.80
CA GLN A 155 -25.11 2.66 -5.70
C GLN A 155 -24.06 3.77 -5.86
N CYS A 156 -23.32 4.11 -4.80
CA CYS A 156 -22.30 5.16 -4.84
C CYS A 156 -21.05 4.82 -5.70
N GLY A 157 -20.96 3.60 -6.26
CA GLY A 157 -19.84 3.13 -7.07
C GLY A 157 -18.52 2.86 -6.34
N TYR A 158 -18.35 3.30 -5.09
CA TYR A 158 -17.02 3.32 -4.45
C TYR A 158 -16.47 1.93 -4.12
N CYS A 159 -17.28 1.00 -3.62
CA CYS A 159 -16.82 -0.38 -3.37
C CYS A 159 -16.80 -1.23 -4.65
N THR A 160 -17.49 -0.81 -5.71
CA THR A 160 -17.79 -1.61 -6.91
C THR A 160 -16.55 -2.20 -7.61
N PRO A 161 -15.43 -1.48 -7.76
CA PRO A 161 -14.18 -2.05 -8.27
C PRO A 161 -13.73 -3.29 -7.47
N GLY A 162 -13.66 -3.18 -6.14
CA GLY A 162 -13.29 -4.30 -5.28
C GLY A 162 -14.30 -5.44 -5.32
N GLN A 163 -15.60 -5.14 -5.37
CA GLN A 163 -16.67 -6.13 -5.49
C GLN A 163 -16.56 -6.93 -6.80
N ILE A 164 -16.34 -6.27 -7.94
CA ILE A 164 -16.20 -6.93 -9.25
C ILE A 164 -14.93 -7.80 -9.27
N MET A 165 -13.80 -7.29 -8.78
CA MET A 165 -12.54 -8.05 -8.74
C MET A 165 -12.65 -9.28 -7.82
N SER A 166 -13.23 -9.14 -6.62
CA SER A 166 -13.47 -10.28 -5.73
C SER A 166 -14.53 -11.25 -6.27
N GLY A 167 -15.58 -10.76 -6.95
CA GLY A 167 -16.62 -11.62 -7.54
C GLY A 167 -16.10 -12.50 -8.68
N ILE A 168 -15.14 -12.00 -9.46
CA ILE A 168 -14.44 -12.81 -10.47
C ILE A 168 -13.59 -13.90 -9.79
N ALA A 169 -12.87 -13.56 -8.72
CA ALA A 169 -12.09 -14.53 -7.95
C ALA A 169 -12.99 -15.59 -7.28
N CYS A 170 -14.15 -15.19 -6.75
CA CYS A 170 -15.18 -16.08 -6.19
C CYS A 170 -15.59 -17.18 -7.18
N ILE A 171 -15.80 -16.82 -8.45
CA ILE A 171 -16.11 -17.79 -9.50
C ILE A 171 -14.88 -18.63 -9.90
N LYS A 172 -13.70 -18.00 -10.10
CA LYS A 172 -12.46 -18.68 -10.52
C LYS A 172 -11.94 -19.69 -9.50
N GLU A 173 -12.05 -19.37 -8.21
CA GLU A 173 -11.60 -20.20 -7.09
C GLU A 173 -12.66 -21.24 -6.68
N GLY A 174 -13.81 -21.27 -7.35
CA GLY A 174 -14.84 -22.30 -7.16
C GLY A 174 -15.77 -22.06 -5.97
N HIS A 175 -15.88 -20.82 -5.47
CA HIS A 175 -16.68 -20.43 -4.31
C HIS A 175 -18.05 -19.82 -4.64
N ALA A 176 -18.59 -20.17 -5.81
CA ALA A 176 -19.85 -19.63 -6.34
C ALA A 176 -20.92 -20.72 -6.55
N ASN A 177 -20.92 -21.79 -5.75
CA ASN A 177 -21.86 -22.91 -5.94
C ASN A 177 -23.21 -22.70 -5.23
N SER A 178 -23.28 -21.74 -4.31
CA SER A 178 -24.52 -21.30 -3.64
C SER A 178 -24.45 -19.81 -3.31
N ARG A 179 -25.61 -19.19 -3.05
CA ARG A 179 -25.67 -17.78 -2.64
C ARG A 179 -25.03 -17.57 -1.27
N GLU A 180 -25.07 -18.59 -0.42
CA GLU A 180 -24.51 -18.61 0.92
C GLU A 180 -22.97 -18.63 0.85
N GLU A 181 -22.41 -19.45 -0.03
CA GLU A 181 -20.96 -19.49 -0.30
C GLU A 181 -20.45 -18.16 -0.90
N ILE A 182 -21.19 -17.58 -1.87
CA ILE A 182 -20.86 -16.26 -2.43
C ILE A 182 -20.85 -15.20 -1.32
N ARG A 183 -21.85 -15.17 -0.43
CA ARG A 183 -21.91 -14.19 0.68
C ARG A 183 -20.73 -14.33 1.63
N GLU A 184 -20.35 -15.56 2.00
CA GLU A 184 -19.22 -15.82 2.89
C GLU A 184 -17.90 -15.40 2.23
N TYR A 185 -17.64 -15.84 0.99
CA TYR A 185 -16.40 -15.52 0.28
C TYR A 185 -16.24 -14.00 0.01
N MET A 186 -17.36 -13.31 -0.25
CA MET A 186 -17.42 -11.87 -0.50
C MET A 186 -17.47 -11.01 0.78
N SER A 187 -17.52 -11.62 1.97
CA SER A 187 -17.63 -10.91 3.26
C SER A 187 -16.53 -9.87 3.50
N GLY A 188 -15.34 -10.09 2.94
CA GLY A 188 -14.21 -9.14 2.98
C GLY A 188 -14.39 -7.86 2.13
N ASN A 189 -15.47 -7.73 1.38
CA ASN A 189 -15.78 -6.58 0.53
C ASN A 189 -17.01 -5.82 1.05
N ILE A 190 -16.77 -4.73 1.77
CA ILE A 190 -17.83 -3.98 2.47
C ILE A 190 -18.53 -2.99 1.52
N CYS A 191 -19.86 -3.01 1.51
CA CYS A 191 -20.73 -2.06 0.84
C CYS A 191 -21.59 -1.29 1.85
N ARG A 192 -21.27 -0.02 2.13
CA ARG A 192 -22.05 0.79 3.08
C ARG A 192 -23.45 1.16 2.56
N CYS A 193 -23.65 1.14 1.25
CA CYS A 193 -24.94 1.33 0.59
C CYS A 193 -25.89 0.12 0.76
N GLY A 194 -25.39 -1.05 1.16
CA GLY A 194 -26.20 -2.24 1.40
C GLY A 194 -26.62 -3.02 0.15
N ALA A 195 -25.99 -2.79 -1.01
CA ALA A 195 -26.30 -3.45 -2.30
C ALA A 195 -25.97 -4.97 -2.35
N TYR A 196 -25.77 -5.64 -1.22
CA TYR A 196 -25.24 -7.00 -1.14
C TYR A 196 -26.11 -8.06 -1.84
N HIS A 197 -27.44 -7.93 -1.81
CA HIS A 197 -28.33 -8.87 -2.51
C HIS A 197 -28.09 -8.82 -4.02
N ASN A 198 -28.17 -7.62 -4.60
CA ASN A 198 -27.91 -7.33 -6.00
C ASN A 198 -26.49 -7.74 -6.45
N ILE A 199 -25.49 -7.60 -5.57
CA ILE A 199 -24.11 -8.07 -5.83
C ILE A 199 -24.06 -9.60 -5.93
N VAL A 200 -24.75 -10.32 -5.04
CA VAL A 200 -24.85 -11.79 -5.12
C VAL A 200 -25.61 -12.20 -6.38
N ASP A 201 -26.69 -11.51 -6.73
CA ASP A 201 -27.48 -11.76 -7.96
C ASP A 201 -26.61 -11.63 -9.22
N ALA A 202 -25.80 -10.56 -9.31
CA ALA A 202 -24.86 -10.38 -10.41
C ALA A 202 -23.80 -11.50 -10.51
N ILE A 203 -23.26 -11.96 -9.36
CA ILE A 203 -22.28 -13.05 -9.35
C ILE A 203 -22.94 -14.39 -9.72
N THR A 204 -24.16 -14.66 -9.23
CA THR A 204 -24.94 -15.85 -9.61
C THR A 204 -25.24 -15.87 -11.11
N GLU A 205 -25.73 -14.77 -11.69
CA GLU A 205 -26.00 -14.67 -13.14
C GLU A 205 -24.75 -15.01 -13.98
N VAL A 206 -23.59 -14.46 -13.59
CA VAL A 206 -22.33 -14.69 -14.31
C VAL A 206 -21.86 -16.14 -14.21
N LYS A 207 -22.06 -16.77 -13.05
CA LYS A 207 -21.72 -18.17 -12.81
C LYS A 207 -22.61 -19.11 -13.63
N GLU A 208 -23.91 -18.84 -13.68
CA GLU A 208 -24.90 -19.61 -14.46
C GLU A 208 -24.73 -19.40 -15.97
N GLY A 209 -24.37 -18.19 -16.40
CA GLY A 209 -24.07 -17.85 -17.79
C GLY A 209 -22.80 -18.48 -18.37
N GLY A 210 -22.09 -19.31 -17.59
CA GLY A 210 -20.96 -20.10 -18.09
C GLY A 210 -19.77 -19.27 -18.56
N MET A 211 -19.46 -18.16 -17.85
CA MET A 211 -18.40 -17.22 -18.17
C MET A 211 -17.11 -17.91 -18.67
N PRO A 212 -16.60 -17.61 -19.88
CA PRO A 212 -15.24 -17.96 -20.26
C PRO A 212 -14.27 -17.08 -19.46
N LEU A 213 -13.52 -17.72 -18.55
CA LEU A 213 -12.67 -17.12 -17.53
C LEU A 213 -11.26 -16.75 -18.03
#